data_AF-A0A972DYS2-F1
#
_entry.id   AF-A0A972DYS2-F1
#
_cell.length_a   1.000
_cell.length_b   1.000
_cell.length_c   1.000
_cell.angle_alpha   90.00
_cell.angle_beta   90.00
_cell.angle_gamma   90.00
#
_symmetry.space_group_name_H-M   'P 1'
#
loop_
_entity.id
_entity.type
_entity.pdbx_description
1 polymer ?
#
loop_
_entity_poly.entity_id
_entity_poly.type
_entity_poly.pdbx_seq_one_letter_code
_entity_poly.pdbx_strand_id
1 'polypeptide(L)'
;MDAKGKGAFDISEDKALRRGRPKGLARLRTYATGKEILVLGPSSAGKSKFAEYLQLGRLHPEGEREMTYGLTKSPTFVLTLAGDPAVSRSGGLGLVLNVRRTVDTPGQTGPVQHASLVGERKPHAVVIMLDGGKAISATIHWLSLFCSRLDTVLRKGRHAQKKLREIVVVLNKRDKIDADECGELTVGIREVLHRHLSVVLGADRVGAIPIFECISIQTPQGTALIDAVLAHLAQQLAG
;
A
#
# COMPACT_ATOMS: atom_id res chain seq x y z
N MET A 1 4.00 15.29 -34.70
CA MET A 1 2.65 15.10 -34.16
C MET A 1 2.71 13.86 -33.28
N ASP A 2 2.95 14.11 -32.00
CA ASP A 2 3.18 13.12 -30.95
C ASP A 2 1.87 12.51 -30.44
N ALA A 3 1.92 11.21 -30.11
CA ALA A 3 1.22 10.64 -28.95
C ALA A 3 1.87 9.29 -28.55
N LYS A 4 2.99 9.40 -27.82
CA LYS A 4 3.42 8.44 -26.76
C LYS A 4 2.25 8.24 -25.79
N GLY A 5 2.00 7.11 -25.13
CA GLY A 5 2.68 5.82 -25.03
C GLY A 5 1.89 5.05 -23.96
N LYS A 6 1.33 3.89 -24.32
CA LYS A 6 0.70 2.96 -23.38
C LYS A 6 1.81 2.36 -22.52
N GLY A 7 1.79 2.64 -21.22
CA GLY A 7 2.69 2.02 -20.25
C GLY A 7 2.29 0.57 -19.98
N ALA A 8 2.54 -0.32 -20.95
CA ALA A 8 2.65 -1.75 -20.67
C ALA A 8 3.99 -1.95 -19.97
N PHE A 9 3.96 -2.11 -18.64
CA PHE A 9 5.14 -2.53 -17.90
C PHE A 9 5.41 -4.00 -18.21
N ASP A 10 6.50 -4.24 -18.92
CA ASP A 10 7.09 -5.55 -19.11
C ASP A 10 7.65 -6.03 -17.76
N ILE A 11 6.89 -6.88 -17.06
CA ILE A 11 7.25 -7.42 -15.75
C ILE A 11 8.15 -8.64 -16.00
N SER A 12 9.46 -8.40 -16.03
CA SER A 12 10.45 -9.48 -15.97
C SER A 12 10.25 -10.30 -14.69
N GLU A 13 10.02 -11.60 -14.84
CA GLU A 13 9.66 -12.59 -13.80
C GLU A 13 10.69 -12.79 -12.67
N ASP A 14 11.81 -12.05 -12.62
CA ASP A 14 12.97 -12.44 -11.81
C ASP A 14 13.40 -11.43 -10.72
N LYS A 15 12.48 -10.62 -10.20
CA LYS A 15 12.73 -9.81 -8.98
C LYS A 15 12.30 -10.57 -7.72
N ALA A 16 13.09 -11.55 -7.32
CA ALA A 16 12.83 -12.32 -6.10
C ALA A 16 12.81 -11.41 -4.85
N LEU A 17 11.63 -11.20 -4.28
CA LEU A 17 11.43 -10.53 -2.99
C LEU A 17 11.82 -11.44 -1.84
N ARG A 18 12.93 -11.13 -1.17
CA ARG A 18 13.39 -11.88 0.00
C ARG A 18 12.84 -11.24 1.28
N ARG A 19 12.21 -12.08 2.10
CA ARG A 19 11.59 -11.68 3.38
C ARG A 19 12.36 -12.33 4.52
N GLY A 20 12.77 -11.53 5.52
CA GLY A 20 13.56 -12.01 6.64
C GLY A 20 13.20 -11.33 7.95
N ARG A 21 13.18 -12.10 9.05
CA ARG A 21 13.08 -11.54 10.39
C ARG A 21 14.48 -11.12 10.85
N PRO A 22 14.71 -9.84 11.19
CA PRO A 22 16.04 -9.40 11.61
C PRO A 22 16.43 -10.06 12.94
N LYS A 23 17.66 -10.58 13.02
CA LYS A 23 18.24 -11.21 14.22
C LYS A 23 19.35 -10.32 14.80
N GLY A 24 19.57 -10.40 16.12
CA GLY A 24 20.67 -9.72 16.80
C GLY A 24 20.73 -8.21 16.58
N LEU A 25 21.91 -7.67 16.29
CA LEU A 25 22.17 -6.24 16.06
C LEU A 25 21.37 -5.65 14.89
N ALA A 26 21.06 -6.47 13.86
CA ALA A 26 20.22 -6.03 12.75
C ALA A 26 18.82 -5.63 13.22
N ARG A 27 18.29 -6.25 14.29
CA ARG A 27 16.99 -5.90 14.87
C ARG A 27 17.00 -4.51 15.50
N LEU A 28 18.09 -4.11 16.15
CA LEU A 28 18.25 -2.76 16.71
C LEU A 28 18.35 -1.72 15.58
N ARG A 29 19.12 -2.02 14.53
CA ARG A 29 19.21 -1.17 13.33
C ARG A 29 17.83 -1.00 12.68
N THR A 30 17.10 -2.09 12.42
CA THR A 30 15.74 -2.03 11.85
C THR A 30 14.75 -1.32 12.78
N TYR A 31 14.92 -1.38 14.10
CA TYR A 31 14.07 -0.62 15.01
C TYR A 31 14.32 0.90 14.93
N ALA A 32 15.59 1.29 14.76
CA ALA A 32 16.01 2.69 14.64
C ALA A 32 15.73 3.27 13.25
N THR A 33 15.97 2.52 12.18
CA THR A 33 15.86 3.00 10.78
C THR A 33 14.62 2.50 10.05
N GLY A 34 13.84 1.61 10.67
CA GLY A 34 12.69 0.99 10.04
C GLY A 34 11.54 1.93 9.80
N LYS A 35 10.95 1.80 8.62
CA LYS A 35 9.78 2.53 8.17
C LYS A 35 8.52 1.84 8.69
N GLU A 36 7.50 2.64 8.96
CA GLU A 36 6.21 2.17 9.46
C GLU A 36 5.20 2.34 8.34
N ILE A 37 4.53 1.25 7.99
CA ILE A 37 3.57 1.20 6.90
C ILE A 37 2.21 0.90 7.52
N LEU A 38 1.23 1.75 7.26
CA LEU A 38 -0.12 1.61 7.79
C LEU A 38 -1.04 1.17 6.66
N VAL A 39 -1.67 0.00 6.81
CA VAL A 39 -2.61 -0.56 5.82
C VAL A 39 -4.03 -0.29 6.30
N LEU A 40 -4.81 0.46 5.52
CA LEU A 40 -6.15 0.95 5.87
C LEU A 40 -7.12 0.64 4.74
N GLY A 41 -8.41 0.59 5.04
CA GLY A 41 -9.42 0.25 4.03
C GLY A 41 -10.69 -0.34 4.65
N PRO A 42 -11.83 -0.34 3.93
CA PRO A 42 -13.10 -0.84 4.46
C PRO A 42 -13.04 -2.33 4.82
N SER A 43 -14.10 -2.81 5.47
CA SER A 43 -14.25 -4.24 5.78
C SER A 43 -14.07 -5.09 4.53
N SER A 44 -13.42 -6.24 4.66
CA SER A 44 -13.25 -7.21 3.58
C SER A 44 -12.48 -6.74 2.35
N ALA A 45 -11.77 -5.61 2.40
CA ALA A 45 -10.90 -5.13 1.32
C ALA A 45 -9.62 -5.96 1.10
N GLY A 46 -9.32 -6.93 1.97
CA GLY A 46 -8.13 -7.79 1.87
C GLY A 46 -6.90 -7.32 2.64
N LYS A 47 -7.06 -6.37 3.57
CA LYS A 47 -5.98 -5.83 4.43
C LYS A 47 -5.15 -6.91 5.12
N SER A 48 -5.80 -7.86 5.77
CA SER A 48 -5.12 -8.93 6.52
C SER A 48 -4.30 -9.82 5.58
N LYS A 49 -4.86 -10.23 4.43
CA LYS A 49 -4.15 -11.03 3.42
C LYS A 49 -2.95 -10.27 2.82
N PHE A 50 -3.09 -8.98 2.54
CA PHE A 50 -1.99 -8.15 2.06
C PHE A 50 -0.91 -7.97 3.13
N ALA A 51 -1.29 -7.68 4.37
CA ALA A 51 -0.35 -7.53 5.49
C ALA A 51 0.37 -8.83 5.84
N GLU A 52 -0.30 -9.97 5.67
CA GLU A 52 0.30 -11.29 5.82
C GLU A 52 1.27 -11.60 4.68
N TYR A 53 0.89 -11.33 3.43
CA TYR A 53 1.79 -11.48 2.29
C TYR A 53 3.05 -10.61 2.41
N LEU A 54 2.88 -9.38 2.90
CA LEU A 54 3.99 -8.48 3.17
C LEU A 54 4.97 -9.09 4.20
N GLN A 55 4.48 -9.81 5.21
CA GLN A 55 5.29 -10.42 6.27
C GLN A 55 5.89 -11.78 5.87
N LEU A 56 5.07 -12.66 5.32
CA LEU A 56 5.36 -14.09 5.15
C LEU A 56 5.61 -14.47 3.69
N GLY A 57 5.21 -13.62 2.73
CA GLY A 57 5.29 -13.93 1.30
C GLY A 57 4.35 -15.04 0.88
N ARG A 58 3.28 -15.27 1.64
CA ARG A 58 2.30 -16.32 1.39
C ARG A 58 0.93 -15.71 1.12
N LEU A 59 0.29 -16.18 0.06
CA LEU A 59 -1.12 -15.93 -0.21
C LEU A 59 -1.88 -17.21 0.12
N HIS A 60 -3.01 -17.04 0.81
CA HIS A 60 -3.91 -18.15 1.08
C HIS A 60 -4.92 -18.30 -0.05
N PRO A 61 -5.41 -19.54 -0.29
CA PRO A 61 -6.55 -19.76 -1.15
C PRO A 61 -7.77 -18.95 -0.69
N GLU A 62 -8.74 -18.76 -1.58
CA GLU A 62 -9.99 -18.09 -1.24
C GLU A 62 -10.76 -18.93 -0.21
N GLY A 63 -11.29 -18.30 0.85
CA GLY A 63 -12.12 -18.97 1.87
C GLY A 63 -11.61 -18.87 3.31
N GLU A 64 -10.30 -18.87 3.53
CA GLU A 64 -9.76 -18.69 4.89
C GLU A 64 -9.81 -17.21 5.29
N ARG A 65 -10.69 -16.90 6.25
CA ARG A 65 -10.79 -15.58 6.88
C ARG A 65 -10.80 -15.75 8.38
N GLU A 66 -9.67 -15.46 9.03
CA GLU A 66 -9.70 -15.11 10.45
C GLU A 66 -10.19 -13.66 10.58
N MET A 67 -11.20 -13.45 11.43
CA MET A 67 -11.70 -12.11 11.72
C MET A 67 -10.69 -11.35 12.59
N THR A 68 -10.24 -10.17 12.12
CA THR A 68 -9.41 -9.28 12.92
C THR A 68 -10.26 -8.51 13.94
N TYR A 69 -10.30 -8.97 15.20
CA TYR A 69 -11.08 -8.36 16.29
C TYR A 69 -10.43 -7.12 16.93
N GLY A 70 -9.21 -6.74 16.54
CA GLY A 70 -8.50 -5.59 17.12
C GLY A 70 -7.31 -5.11 16.27
N LEU A 71 -6.78 -3.93 16.61
CA LEU A 71 -5.58 -3.39 15.95
C LEU A 71 -4.39 -4.33 16.18
N THR A 72 -4.04 -5.11 15.15
CA THR A 72 -2.97 -6.09 15.26
C THR A 72 -1.66 -5.45 14.81
N LYS A 73 -0.70 -5.35 15.73
CA LYS A 73 0.64 -4.85 15.46
C LYS A 73 1.50 -6.02 14.99
N SER A 74 1.88 -6.02 13.71
CA SER A 74 2.77 -7.04 13.18
C SER A 74 4.21 -6.86 13.69
N PRO A 75 4.98 -7.97 13.79
CA PRO A 75 6.40 -7.90 14.11
C PRO A 75 7.19 -7.14 13.04
N THR A 76 8.36 -6.64 13.42
CA THR A 76 9.35 -6.02 12.51
C THR A 76 9.96 -7.06 11.57
N PHE A 77 10.03 -6.75 10.27
CA PHE A 77 10.66 -7.58 9.25
C PHE A 77 11.41 -6.72 8.23
N VAL A 78 12.31 -7.35 7.48
CA VAL A 78 13.08 -6.71 6.41
C VAL A 78 12.62 -7.28 5.07
N LEU A 79 12.26 -6.38 4.16
CA LEU A 79 12.04 -6.68 2.75
C LEU A 79 13.30 -6.32 1.98
N THR A 80 13.89 -7.30 1.32
CA THR A 80 15.00 -7.08 0.40
C THR A 80 14.53 -7.38 -1.00
N LEU A 81 14.52 -6.35 -1.85
CA LEU A 81 14.38 -6.54 -3.28
C LEU A 81 15.75 -6.88 -3.84
N ALA A 82 15.87 -8.08 -4.41
CA ALA A 82 17.02 -8.39 -5.23
C ALA A 82 17.06 -7.39 -6.40
N GLY A 83 18.18 -6.67 -6.52
CA GLY A 83 18.46 -5.91 -7.73
C GLY A 83 18.72 -6.88 -8.88
N ASP A 84 18.45 -6.42 -10.10
CA ASP A 84 18.73 -7.16 -11.33
C ASP A 84 20.14 -7.77 -11.28
N PRO A 85 20.33 -9.08 -11.56
CA PRO A 85 21.65 -9.71 -11.55
C PRO A 85 22.65 -9.04 -12.51
N ALA A 86 22.17 -8.32 -13.55
CA ALA A 86 23.02 -7.50 -14.41
C ALA A 86 23.50 -6.20 -13.72
N VAL A 87 22.66 -5.58 -12.89
CA VAL A 87 22.98 -4.34 -12.13
C VAL A 87 23.80 -4.64 -10.87
N SER A 88 23.71 -5.86 -10.35
CA SER A 88 24.53 -6.35 -9.21
C SER A 88 26.02 -6.46 -9.55
N ARG A 89 26.40 -6.56 -10.85
CA ARG A 89 27.81 -6.50 -11.28
C ARG A 89 28.38 -5.08 -11.29
N SER A 90 27.52 -4.06 -11.26
CA SER A 90 27.89 -2.65 -11.26
C SER A 90 27.82 -1.99 -9.88
N GLY A 91 27.79 -2.79 -8.80
CA GLY A 91 27.78 -2.27 -7.42
C GLY A 91 26.43 -1.72 -6.95
N GLY A 92 25.33 -2.01 -7.66
CA GLY A 92 23.99 -1.65 -7.22
C GLY A 92 23.56 -2.46 -6.00
N LEU A 93 23.67 -1.88 -4.80
CA LEU A 93 23.10 -2.43 -3.57
C LEU A 93 21.58 -2.63 -3.75
N GLY A 94 21.09 -3.86 -3.56
CA GLY A 94 19.66 -4.15 -3.58
C GLY A 94 18.88 -3.25 -2.62
N LEU A 95 17.65 -2.88 -3.00
CA LEU A 95 16.80 -2.01 -2.18
C LEU A 95 16.33 -2.77 -0.93
N VAL A 96 16.78 -2.31 0.25
CA VAL A 96 16.39 -2.89 1.53
C VAL A 96 15.37 -1.98 2.23
N LEU A 97 14.12 -2.42 2.26
CA LEU A 97 13.07 -1.80 3.04
C LEU A 97 12.99 -2.45 4.43
N ASN A 98 13.46 -1.72 5.43
CA ASN A 98 13.30 -2.08 6.84
C ASN A 98 11.86 -1.76 7.27
N VAL A 99 10.98 -2.75 7.42
CA VAL A 99 9.60 -2.52 7.87
C VAL A 99 9.52 -2.76 9.38
N ARG A 100 9.41 -1.68 10.15
CA ARG A 100 9.32 -1.75 11.61
C ARG A 100 8.00 -2.36 12.08
N ARG A 101 6.90 -2.02 11.43
CA ARG A 101 5.56 -2.46 11.82
C ARG A 101 4.58 -2.26 10.67
N THR A 102 3.69 -3.24 10.51
CA THR A 102 2.38 -3.05 9.87
C THR A 102 1.30 -3.08 10.91
N VAL A 103 0.28 -2.25 10.71
CA VAL A 103 -0.90 -2.20 11.57
C VAL A 103 -2.07 -2.55 10.67
N ASP A 104 -2.66 -3.71 10.92
CA ASP A 104 -3.94 -4.09 10.32
C ASP A 104 -5.05 -3.52 11.20
N THR A 105 -6.02 -2.87 10.57
CA THR A 105 -7.17 -2.27 11.26
C THR A 105 -8.38 -3.18 11.15
N PRO A 106 -9.21 -3.28 12.20
CA PRO A 106 -10.43 -4.06 12.14
C PRO A 106 -11.30 -3.64 10.95
N GLY A 107 -11.88 -4.61 10.24
CA GLY A 107 -12.73 -4.33 9.08
C GLY A 107 -13.94 -3.44 9.38
N GLN A 108 -14.40 -3.42 10.63
CA GLN A 108 -15.57 -2.64 11.06
C GLN A 108 -15.24 -1.18 11.44
N THR A 109 -13.96 -0.78 11.44
CA THR A 109 -13.57 0.60 11.75
C THR A 109 -13.91 1.53 10.57
N GLY A 110 -14.62 2.62 10.88
CA GLY A 110 -15.07 3.59 9.88
C GLY A 110 -13.93 4.39 9.24
N PRO A 111 -14.21 5.06 8.11
CA PRO A 111 -13.21 5.83 7.35
C PRO A 111 -12.57 6.96 8.18
N VAL A 112 -13.34 7.62 9.03
CA VAL A 112 -12.86 8.71 9.89
C VAL A 112 -11.86 8.22 10.94
N GLN A 113 -12.11 7.05 11.53
CA GLN A 113 -11.22 6.44 12.51
C GLN A 113 -9.92 5.97 11.84
N HIS A 114 -9.98 5.38 10.63
CA HIS A 114 -8.79 5.05 9.85
C HIS A 114 -7.90 6.27 9.58
N ALA A 115 -8.48 7.40 9.16
CA ALA A 115 -7.71 8.62 8.95
C ALA A 115 -7.09 9.13 10.26
N SER A 116 -7.79 8.99 11.40
CA SER A 116 -7.28 9.40 12.70
C SER A 116 -6.06 8.56 13.14
N LEU A 117 -6.03 7.27 12.81
CA LEU A 117 -4.86 6.41 13.05
C LEU A 117 -3.60 6.90 12.32
N VAL A 118 -3.73 7.55 11.16
CA VAL A 118 -2.58 8.16 10.47
C VAL A 118 -1.95 9.26 11.33
N GLY A 119 -2.78 10.09 11.97
CA GLY A 119 -2.33 11.15 12.87
C GLY A 119 -1.71 10.64 14.17
N GLU A 120 -2.26 9.57 14.73
CA GLU A 120 -1.77 8.94 15.96
C GLU A 120 -0.44 8.21 15.74
N ARG A 121 -0.36 7.37 14.69
CA ARG A 121 0.81 6.53 14.40
C ARG A 121 1.91 7.28 13.68
N LYS A 122 1.55 8.30 12.89
CA LYS A 122 2.49 9.05 12.03
C LYS A 122 3.32 8.08 11.17
N PRO A 123 2.70 7.26 10.31
CA PRO A 123 3.44 6.30 9.50
C PRO A 123 4.31 7.01 8.46
N HIS A 124 5.26 6.25 7.89
CA HIS A 124 6.06 6.72 6.75
C HIS A 124 5.35 6.51 5.43
N ALA A 125 4.49 5.48 5.35
CA ALA A 125 3.62 5.24 4.20
C ALA A 125 2.22 4.78 4.64
N VAL A 126 1.22 5.14 3.84
CA VAL A 126 -0.15 4.66 3.97
C VAL A 126 -0.52 3.86 2.72
N VAL A 127 -1.02 2.65 2.92
CA VAL A 127 -1.61 1.81 1.86
C VAL A 127 -3.12 1.80 2.06
N ILE A 128 -3.85 2.39 1.13
CA ILE A 128 -5.31 2.45 1.13
C ILE A 128 -5.83 1.29 0.27
N MET A 129 -6.27 0.22 0.90
CA MET A 129 -6.87 -0.93 0.23
C MET A 129 -8.36 -0.72 0.01
N LEU A 130 -8.80 -0.83 -1.24
CA LEU A 130 -10.19 -0.75 -1.67
C LEU A 130 -10.62 -2.09 -2.28
N ASP A 131 -11.90 -2.38 -2.23
CA ASP A 131 -12.49 -3.63 -2.72
C ASP A 131 -13.14 -3.37 -4.08
N GLY A 132 -12.57 -3.93 -5.16
CA GLY A 132 -13.12 -3.81 -6.51
C GLY A 132 -14.44 -4.55 -6.68
N GLY A 133 -14.72 -5.59 -5.89
CA GLY A 133 -16.00 -6.30 -5.94
C GLY A 133 -17.15 -5.62 -5.21
N LYS A 134 -17.01 -4.34 -4.82
CA LYS A 134 -18.05 -3.54 -4.16
C LYS A 134 -18.56 -2.47 -5.10
N ALA A 135 -19.82 -2.06 -4.89
CA ALA A 135 -20.42 -0.96 -5.63
C ALA A 135 -19.52 0.29 -5.62
N ILE A 136 -19.28 0.85 -6.80
CA ILE A 136 -18.40 2.01 -7.03
C ILE A 136 -18.76 3.14 -6.05
N SER A 137 -20.05 3.47 -5.94
CA SER A 137 -20.55 4.52 -5.06
C SER A 137 -20.18 4.32 -3.58
N ALA A 138 -20.23 3.07 -3.08
CA ALA A 138 -19.87 2.76 -1.70
C ALA A 138 -18.36 2.91 -1.47
N THR A 139 -17.54 2.45 -2.42
CA THR A 139 -16.08 2.58 -2.37
C THR A 139 -15.64 4.05 -2.42
N ILE A 140 -16.21 4.82 -3.34
CA ILE A 140 -15.96 6.27 -3.49
C ILE A 140 -16.41 7.04 -2.24
N HIS A 141 -17.59 6.73 -1.71
CA HIS A 141 -18.08 7.37 -0.49
C HIS A 141 -17.16 7.11 0.71
N TRP A 142 -16.72 5.87 0.89
CA TRP A 142 -15.78 5.51 1.95
C TRP A 142 -14.45 6.27 1.80
N LEU A 143 -13.89 6.30 0.59
CA LEU A 143 -12.64 7.01 0.30
C LEU A 143 -12.78 8.52 0.52
N SER A 144 -13.91 9.11 0.12
CA SER A 144 -14.18 10.54 0.30
C SER A 144 -14.18 10.93 1.77
N LEU A 145 -14.89 10.18 2.62
CA LEU A 145 -14.89 10.40 4.07
C LEU A 145 -13.49 10.24 4.67
N PHE A 146 -12.74 9.22 4.23
CA PHE A 146 -11.37 8.99 4.68
C PHE A 146 -10.45 10.15 4.29
N CYS A 147 -10.41 10.54 3.02
CA CYS A 147 -9.54 11.59 2.50
C CYS A 147 -9.89 12.96 3.08
N SER A 148 -11.18 13.28 3.23
CA SER A 148 -11.65 14.50 3.90
C SER A 148 -11.11 14.59 5.34
N ARG A 149 -11.21 13.49 6.09
CA ARG A 149 -10.66 13.44 7.46
C ARG A 149 -9.13 13.48 7.45
N LEU A 150 -8.48 12.80 6.51
CA LEU A 150 -7.04 12.76 6.39
C LEU A 150 -6.46 14.15 6.13
N ASP A 151 -7.09 14.96 5.27
CA ASP A 151 -6.72 16.37 5.07
C ASP A 151 -6.69 17.13 6.39
N THR A 152 -7.76 17.02 7.18
CA THR A 152 -7.83 17.64 8.52
C THR A 152 -6.70 17.16 9.44
N VAL A 153 -6.44 15.85 9.45
CA VAL A 153 -5.39 15.23 10.28
C VAL A 153 -4.01 15.74 9.88
N LEU A 154 -3.70 15.81 8.59
CA LEU A 154 -2.40 16.23 8.07
C LEU A 154 -2.17 17.73 8.24
N ARG A 155 -3.19 18.57 8.03
CA ARG A 155 -3.09 20.02 8.27
C ARG A 155 -2.82 20.36 9.74
N LYS A 156 -3.48 19.65 10.66
CA LYS A 156 -3.28 19.85 12.10
C LYS A 156 -1.99 19.19 12.61
N GLY A 157 -1.60 18.07 12.01
CA GLY A 157 -0.49 17.24 12.43
C GLY A 157 0.79 17.47 11.64
N ARG A 158 1.53 18.56 11.92
CA ARG A 158 2.79 18.90 11.21
C ARG A 158 3.80 17.75 11.18
N HIS A 159 3.91 16.97 12.26
CA HIS A 159 4.80 15.81 12.30
C HIS A 159 4.30 14.64 11.43
N ALA A 160 3.00 14.36 11.43
CA ALA A 160 2.42 13.33 10.57
C ALA A 160 2.60 13.69 9.10
N GLN A 161 2.34 14.95 8.73
CA GLN A 161 2.53 15.45 7.37
C GLN A 161 3.99 15.36 6.91
N LYS A 162 4.96 15.76 7.76
CA LYS A 162 6.39 15.69 7.43
C LYS A 162 6.92 14.26 7.35
N LYS A 163 6.41 13.35 8.18
CA LYS A 163 6.87 11.95 8.24
C LYS A 163 6.26 11.08 7.15
N LEU A 164 5.03 11.38 6.74
CA LEU A 164 4.33 10.68 5.67
C LEU A 164 4.99 10.99 4.31
N ARG A 165 5.72 10.01 3.78
CA ARG A 165 6.41 10.11 2.49
C ARG A 165 5.53 9.61 1.35
N GLU A 166 4.80 8.53 1.57
CA GLU A 166 4.08 7.84 0.50
C GLU A 166 2.62 7.54 0.85
N ILE A 167 1.73 7.68 -0.13
CA ILE A 167 0.36 7.16 -0.09
C ILE A 167 0.18 6.32 -1.35
N VAL A 168 -0.27 5.09 -1.18
CA VAL A 168 -0.59 4.17 -2.29
C VAL A 168 -2.04 3.76 -2.17
N VAL A 169 -2.78 3.76 -3.28
CA VAL A 169 -4.10 3.13 -3.36
C VAL A 169 -3.95 1.76 -4.00
N VAL A 170 -4.55 0.74 -3.39
CA VAL A 170 -4.57 -0.63 -3.90
C VAL A 170 -6.02 -1.02 -4.14
N LEU A 171 -6.40 -1.20 -5.41
CA LEU A 171 -7.68 -1.73 -5.82
C LEU A 171 -7.59 -3.26 -5.83
N ASN A 172 -8.01 -3.87 -4.73
CA ASN A 172 -7.92 -5.31 -4.54
C ASN A 172 -9.16 -6.05 -5.09
N LYS A 173 -8.99 -7.33 -5.39
CA LYS A 173 -10.00 -8.20 -6.04
C LYS A 173 -10.29 -7.79 -7.48
N ARG A 174 -9.23 -7.50 -8.22
CA ARG A 174 -9.31 -7.17 -9.65
C ARG A 174 -10.04 -8.24 -10.47
N ASP A 175 -10.02 -9.49 -10.01
CA ASP A 175 -10.74 -10.64 -10.56
C ASP A 175 -12.28 -10.55 -10.45
N LYS A 176 -12.81 -9.59 -9.66
CA LYS A 176 -14.25 -9.48 -9.36
C LYS A 176 -14.93 -8.24 -9.95
N ILE A 177 -14.22 -7.49 -10.77
CA ILE A 177 -14.69 -6.26 -11.41
C ILE A 177 -14.32 -6.35 -12.89
N ASP A 178 -15.19 -5.93 -13.79
CA ASP A 178 -14.85 -5.86 -15.21
C ASP A 178 -13.93 -4.66 -15.51
N ALA A 179 -13.46 -4.56 -16.75
CA ALA A 179 -12.51 -3.52 -17.13
C ALA A 179 -13.12 -2.11 -17.16
N ASP A 180 -14.39 -1.99 -17.53
CA ASP A 180 -15.06 -0.69 -17.68
C ASP A 180 -15.40 -0.13 -16.29
N GLU A 181 -15.99 -0.96 -15.42
CA GLU A 181 -16.23 -0.60 -14.01
C GLU A 181 -14.92 -0.27 -13.28
N CYS A 182 -13.83 -1.00 -13.56
CA CYS A 182 -12.52 -0.71 -12.99
C CYS A 182 -11.97 0.65 -13.45
N GLY A 183 -12.19 1.00 -14.73
CA GLY A 183 -11.88 2.30 -15.29
C GLY A 183 -12.66 3.43 -14.60
N GLU A 184 -13.97 3.28 -14.48
CA GLU A 184 -14.86 4.24 -13.81
C GLU A 184 -14.45 4.43 -12.34
N LEU A 185 -14.21 3.34 -11.61
CA LEU A 185 -13.77 3.39 -10.22
C LEU A 185 -12.42 4.10 -10.08
N THR A 186 -11.48 3.86 -11.00
CA THR A 186 -10.16 4.51 -10.98
C THR A 186 -10.27 6.02 -11.20
N VAL A 187 -11.13 6.46 -12.11
CA VAL A 187 -11.44 7.88 -12.33
C VAL A 187 -12.04 8.50 -11.07
N GLY A 188 -13.05 7.86 -10.48
CA GLY A 188 -13.67 8.34 -9.24
C GLY A 188 -12.68 8.42 -8.07
N ILE A 189 -11.77 7.44 -7.94
CA ILE A 189 -10.70 7.47 -6.93
C ILE A 189 -9.81 8.71 -7.15
N ARG A 190 -9.38 8.96 -8.39
CA ARG A 190 -8.55 10.12 -8.72
C ARG A 190 -9.23 11.43 -8.37
N GLU A 191 -10.50 11.58 -8.71
CA GLU A 191 -11.28 12.77 -8.39
C GLU A 191 -11.35 13.01 -6.88
N VAL A 192 -11.61 11.97 -6.09
CA VAL A 192 -11.65 12.07 -4.62
C VAL A 192 -10.29 12.48 -4.05
N LEU A 193 -9.21 11.88 -4.52
CA LEU A 193 -7.86 12.23 -4.09
C LEU A 193 -7.55 13.70 -4.39
N HIS A 194 -7.81 14.15 -5.62
CA HIS A 194 -7.59 15.54 -6.02
C HIS A 194 -8.45 16.52 -5.22
N ARG A 195 -9.73 16.21 -5.05
CA ARG A 195 -10.67 17.06 -4.32
C ARG A 195 -10.25 17.30 -2.87
N HIS A 196 -9.78 16.26 -2.18
CA HIS A 196 -9.56 16.34 -0.74
C HIS A 196 -8.10 16.55 -0.34
N LEU A 197 -7.13 16.02 -1.09
CA LEU A 197 -5.73 16.00 -0.66
C LEU A 197 -4.85 17.06 -1.34
N SER A 198 -5.29 17.66 -2.46
CA SER A 198 -4.42 18.58 -3.24
C SER A 198 -3.97 19.79 -2.43
N VAL A 199 -4.78 20.27 -1.48
CA VAL A 199 -4.43 21.45 -0.69
C VAL A 199 -3.35 21.13 0.36
N VAL A 200 -3.39 19.94 0.98
CA VAL A 200 -2.42 19.58 2.03
C VAL A 200 -1.15 18.91 1.51
N LEU A 201 -1.24 18.24 0.35
CA LEU A 201 -0.12 17.51 -0.26
C LEU A 201 0.47 18.21 -1.50
N GLY A 202 -0.26 19.13 -2.12
CA GLY A 202 0.05 19.69 -3.45
C GLY A 202 -0.57 18.85 -4.57
N ALA A 203 -1.03 19.51 -5.64
CA ALA A 203 -1.69 18.85 -6.78
C ALA A 203 -0.78 17.84 -7.48
N ASP A 204 0.50 18.17 -7.67
CA ASP A 204 1.49 17.28 -8.32
C ASP A 204 1.68 15.99 -7.54
N ARG A 205 1.85 16.11 -6.21
CA ARG A 205 2.00 14.95 -5.33
C ARG A 205 0.76 14.07 -5.35
N VAL A 206 -0.44 14.66 -5.39
CA VAL A 206 -1.69 13.90 -5.48
C VAL A 206 -1.85 13.20 -6.83
N GLY A 207 -1.50 13.88 -7.93
CA GLY A 207 -1.46 13.27 -9.27
C GLY A 207 -0.48 12.11 -9.36
N ALA A 208 0.61 12.16 -8.59
CA ALA A 208 1.62 11.10 -8.52
C ALA A 208 1.26 9.92 -7.59
N ILE A 209 0.21 10.00 -6.77
CA ILE A 209 -0.21 8.86 -5.92
C ILE A 209 -0.53 7.67 -6.85
N PRO A 210 0.15 6.52 -6.72
CA PRO A 210 -0.13 5.38 -7.58
C PRO A 210 -1.42 4.66 -7.13
N ILE A 211 -2.13 4.13 -8.13
CA ILE A 211 -3.29 3.25 -7.96
C ILE A 211 -2.89 1.92 -8.58
N PHE A 212 -2.76 0.88 -7.76
CA PHE A 212 -2.41 -0.46 -8.22
C PHE A 212 -3.62 -1.38 -8.20
N GLU A 213 -3.82 -2.11 -9.28
CA GLU A 213 -4.71 -3.27 -9.30
C GLU A 213 -4.06 -4.44 -8.58
N CYS A 214 -4.84 -5.22 -7.84
CA CYS A 214 -4.32 -6.29 -6.99
C CYS A 214 -5.30 -7.46 -6.86
N ILE A 215 -4.75 -8.66 -6.70
CA ILE A 215 -5.49 -9.87 -6.34
C ILE A 215 -4.80 -10.48 -5.10
N SER A 216 -5.34 -10.21 -3.91
CA SER A 216 -4.78 -10.69 -2.64
C SER A 216 -5.23 -12.11 -2.28
N ILE A 217 -5.24 -13.00 -3.26
CA ILE A 217 -5.48 -14.44 -3.12
C ILE A 217 -4.50 -15.19 -4.03
N GLN A 218 -4.23 -16.45 -3.72
CA GLN A 218 -3.29 -17.25 -4.50
C GLN A 218 -3.84 -17.51 -5.91
N THR A 219 -3.37 -16.74 -6.89
CA THR A 219 -3.58 -16.92 -8.32
C THR A 219 -2.26 -16.71 -9.05
N PRO A 220 -2.10 -17.21 -10.29
CA PRO A 220 -0.89 -16.96 -11.08
C PRO A 220 -0.53 -15.47 -11.20
N GLN A 221 -1.54 -14.59 -11.18
CA GLN A 221 -1.37 -13.14 -11.35
C GLN A 221 -1.26 -12.38 -10.01
N GLY A 222 -1.81 -12.92 -8.91
CA GLY A 222 -1.93 -12.19 -7.64
C GLY A 222 -0.59 -11.85 -6.97
N THR A 223 0.37 -12.77 -7.02
CA THR A 223 1.72 -12.59 -6.46
C THR A 223 2.45 -11.43 -7.13
N ALA A 224 2.44 -11.38 -8.46
CA ALA A 224 3.12 -10.35 -9.24
C ALA A 224 2.55 -8.94 -8.97
N LEU A 225 1.22 -8.84 -8.84
CA LEU A 225 0.56 -7.57 -8.56
C LEU A 225 0.91 -7.02 -7.19
N ILE A 226 0.97 -7.87 -6.16
CA ILE A 226 1.39 -7.40 -4.83
C ILE A 226 2.88 -7.06 -4.82
N ASP A 227 3.71 -7.87 -5.47
CA ASP A 227 5.15 -7.62 -5.57
C ASP A 227 5.46 -6.28 -6.24
N ALA A 228 4.66 -5.84 -7.22
CA ALA A 228 4.76 -4.51 -7.80
C ALA A 228 4.48 -3.39 -6.77
N VAL A 229 3.46 -3.55 -5.92
CA VAL A 229 3.18 -2.62 -4.81
C VAL A 229 4.38 -2.57 -3.84
N LEU A 230 4.97 -3.73 -3.52
CA LEU A 230 6.11 -3.81 -2.61
C LEU A 230 7.37 -3.19 -3.19
N ALA A 231 7.62 -3.40 -4.49
CA ALA A 231 8.72 -2.80 -5.22
C ALA A 231 8.63 -1.27 -5.19
N HIS A 232 7.44 -0.71 -5.46
CA HIS A 232 7.19 0.73 -5.38
C HIS A 232 7.42 1.26 -3.97
N LEU A 233 6.82 0.62 -2.94
CA LEU A 233 6.99 1.05 -1.55
C LEU A 233 8.46 1.04 -1.13
N ALA A 234 9.22 0.03 -1.53
CA ALA A 234 10.64 -0.02 -1.22
C ALA A 234 11.44 1.07 -1.94
N GLN A 235 11.14 1.38 -3.20
CA GLN A 235 11.80 2.47 -3.92
C GLN A 235 11.54 3.83 -3.24
N GLN A 236 10.29 4.12 -2.86
CA GLN A 236 9.93 5.39 -2.24
C GLN A 236 10.43 5.54 -0.79
N LEU A 237 10.66 4.41 -0.10
CA LEU A 237 11.01 4.40 1.32
C LEU A 237 12.47 4.00 1.59
N ALA A 238 13.21 3.51 0.60
CA ALA A 238 14.64 3.29 0.68
C ALA A 238 15.38 4.64 0.63
N GLY A 239 15.43 5.28 1.79
CA GLY A 239 16.07 6.58 2.05
C GLY A 239 16.12 6.87 3.54
#